data_AF-A0A955VJ91-F1
#
_entry.id   AF-A0A955VJ91-F1
#
_cell.length_a   1.000
_cell.length_b   1.000
_cell.length_c   1.000
_cell.angle_alpha   90.00
_cell.angle_beta   90.00
_cell.angle_gamma   90.00
#
_symmetry.space_group_name_H-M   'P 1'
#
loop_
_entity.id
_entity.type
_entity.pdbx_description
1 polymer ?
#
loop_
_entity_poly.entity_id
_entity_poly.type
_entity_poly.pdbx_seq_one_letter_code
_entity_poly.pdbx_strand_id
1 'polypeptide(L)'
;VSTLESGGQVLIAARTAYFQYKQFETQAKLFRSINNRDVEFAELALDKWDRSDFLSLAEKAGLTDGERLYETLRNRLQADHPLLTRAVLARRLIEEYRDAESRDAFIQGLAETEQKKYFESFVTALLAREANQKWIDKSGEAALPLLTIDEHHALLSAVAEEMWISSTGSLSPATLEYLAELVVGEQLRKSGAIVGQARERISQHALFQPSGTSGGHLEFDHEDFRFFYLGRRLGDVLRSHPPLRELRPLVRVGRLPSFSVRVAASRANLRGKAARTVCDALSDLASREGRTSHVRDNCGQLCLEIVAGIADGGVVRLSDMYFSADSLSAVRLEGVEFLRCLFERTQVLTESPLRMSFVDCELLHLELESRADLSGVEFDHSSIPAQLTILESMQEDDSRTFYDPVSIRQMLARCGAVLADNGEIDVAEPVAAEEAEEIRLAQKAIRLFQRATAINDSVLKLKLGRNERQFFDDVLPGLLRAKVLREEQYKGSGRQRRFRLNAGFDEIAKARASSKGSFEAFLSHLERSDEVN
;
A
#
# COMPACT_ATOMS: atom_id res chain seq x y z
N VAL A 1 -32.35 36.82 18.98
CA VAL A 1 -33.70 36.82 18.37
C VAL A 1 -34.56 37.98 18.87
N SER A 2 -34.40 38.47 20.11
CA SER A 2 -35.09 39.69 20.61
C SER A 2 -34.64 41.02 19.99
N THR A 3 -33.56 41.02 19.18
CA THR A 3 -32.98 42.20 18.52
C THR A 3 -33.43 42.39 17.06
N LEU A 4 -34.15 41.42 16.49
CA LEU A 4 -34.70 41.50 15.14
C LEU A 4 -36.17 41.85 15.27
N GLU A 5 -36.55 43.10 15.04
CA GLU A 5 -37.93 43.63 15.09
C GLU A 5 -38.83 43.00 14.01
N SER A 6 -39.02 41.69 14.07
CA SER A 6 -39.83 40.89 13.15
C SER A 6 -39.45 40.94 11.66
N GLY A 7 -38.23 41.40 11.33
CA GLY A 7 -37.62 41.30 10.00
C GLY A 7 -36.09 41.34 10.07
N GLY A 8 -35.41 40.58 9.19
CA GLY A 8 -33.94 40.57 9.09
C GLY A 8 -33.38 39.29 8.49
N GLN A 9 -32.09 39.30 8.18
CA GLN A 9 -31.35 38.14 7.68
C GLN A 9 -30.47 37.56 8.79
N VAL A 10 -30.41 36.24 8.87
CA VAL A 10 -29.54 35.53 9.83
C VAL A 10 -28.66 34.58 9.05
N LEU A 11 -27.34 34.77 9.13
CA LEU A 11 -26.37 33.81 8.63
C LEU A 11 -25.99 32.85 9.76
N ILE A 12 -26.31 31.56 9.59
CA ILE A 12 -25.97 30.51 10.55
C ILE A 12 -24.87 29.66 9.92
N ALA A 13 -23.69 29.65 10.53
CA ALA A 13 -22.59 28.79 10.11
C ALA A 13 -22.54 27.54 11.01
N ALA A 14 -22.58 26.35 10.41
CA ALA A 14 -22.43 25.07 11.09
C ALA A 14 -21.70 24.05 10.20
N ARG A 15 -21.30 22.91 10.77
CA ARG A 15 -20.71 21.80 10.00
C ARG A 15 -21.77 21.14 9.12
N THR A 16 -21.39 20.63 7.95
CA THR A 16 -22.27 19.86 7.06
C THR A 16 -22.98 18.72 7.79
N ALA A 17 -22.25 17.96 8.61
CA ALA A 17 -22.82 16.90 9.44
C ALA A 17 -23.90 17.40 10.41
N TYR A 18 -23.79 18.62 10.95
CA TYR A 18 -24.81 19.22 11.81
C TYR A 18 -26.07 19.62 11.03
N PHE A 19 -25.89 20.23 9.85
CA PHE A 19 -27.01 20.60 8.97
C PHE A 19 -27.82 19.38 8.53
N GLN A 20 -27.14 18.31 8.12
CA GLN A 20 -27.77 17.09 7.65
C GLN A 20 -28.40 16.28 8.80
N TYR A 21 -27.70 16.16 9.95
CA TYR A 21 -28.22 15.44 11.11
C TYR A 21 -29.49 16.07 11.68
N LYS A 22 -29.57 17.41 11.74
CA LYS A 22 -30.73 18.12 12.29
C LYS A 22 -31.89 18.33 11.31
N GLN A 23 -31.75 17.90 10.04
CA GLN A 23 -32.74 18.13 8.97
C GLN A 23 -33.38 19.52 9.07
N PHE A 24 -32.57 20.58 8.95
CA PHE A 24 -33.07 21.96 9.05
C PHE A 24 -34.26 22.22 8.11
N GLU A 25 -34.33 21.53 6.97
CA GLU A 25 -35.43 21.58 6.02
C GLU A 25 -36.78 21.10 6.63
N THR A 26 -36.75 20.08 7.49
CA THR A 26 -37.94 19.55 8.19
C THR A 26 -38.38 20.51 9.30
N GLN A 27 -37.44 21.12 10.03
CA GLN A 27 -37.76 22.15 11.02
C GLN A 27 -38.25 23.45 10.37
N ALA A 28 -37.72 23.82 9.19
CA ALA A 28 -38.15 24.97 8.40
C ALA A 28 -39.61 24.85 7.92
N LYS A 29 -40.06 23.64 7.52
CA LYS A 29 -41.47 23.37 7.22
C LYS A 29 -42.38 23.57 8.43
N LEU A 30 -41.89 23.22 9.62
CA LEU A 30 -42.56 23.50 10.91
C LEU A 30 -42.65 25.01 11.19
N PHE A 31 -41.59 25.79 10.94
CA PHE A 31 -41.62 27.26 11.12
C PHE A 31 -42.53 27.98 10.12
N ARG A 32 -42.70 27.47 8.90
CA ARG A 32 -43.72 27.97 7.95
C ARG A 32 -45.16 27.77 8.44
N SER A 33 -45.39 26.85 9.37
CA SER A 33 -46.72 26.63 9.99
C SER A 33 -46.99 27.53 11.20
N ILE A 34 -45.99 28.30 11.66
CA ILE A 34 -46.16 29.31 12.71
C ILE A 34 -46.73 30.57 12.04
N ASN A 35 -48.02 30.80 12.26
CA ASN A 35 -48.84 31.83 11.63
C ASN A 35 -48.15 33.19 11.43
N ASN A 36 -48.30 33.72 10.20
CA ASN A 36 -48.10 35.13 9.80
C ASN A 36 -46.65 35.66 9.63
N ARG A 37 -45.66 34.83 9.32
CA ARG A 37 -44.30 35.30 8.95
C ARG A 37 -43.71 34.53 7.77
N ASP A 38 -43.24 35.26 6.76
CA ASP A 38 -42.49 34.69 5.63
C ASP A 38 -41.03 34.48 6.03
N VAL A 39 -40.53 33.24 5.92
CA VAL A 39 -39.13 32.89 6.18
C VAL A 39 -38.58 32.12 4.97
N GLU A 40 -37.49 32.65 4.42
CA GLU A 40 -36.74 32.04 3.31
C GLU A 40 -35.40 31.51 3.79
N PHE A 41 -34.97 30.38 3.24
CA PHE A 41 -33.70 29.72 3.58
C PHE A 41 -32.87 29.56 2.31
N ALA A 42 -31.59 29.90 2.40
CA ALA A 42 -30.59 29.63 1.39
C ALA A 42 -29.43 28.87 2.02
N GLU A 43 -28.93 27.85 1.33
CA GLU A 43 -27.76 27.08 1.76
C GLU A 43 -26.50 27.64 1.07
N LEU A 44 -25.46 27.84 1.87
CA LEU A 44 -24.13 28.21 1.39
C LEU A 44 -23.16 27.12 1.88
N ALA A 45 -22.50 26.45 0.93
CA ALA A 45 -21.42 25.54 1.22
C ALA A 45 -20.08 26.26 1.04
N LEU A 46 -19.13 25.97 1.92
CA LEU A 46 -17.74 26.36 1.71
C LEU A 46 -17.06 25.25 0.92
N ASP A 47 -16.52 25.61 -0.24
CA ASP A 47 -15.74 24.67 -1.03
C ASP A 47 -14.42 24.33 -0.34
N LYS A 48 -13.93 23.14 -0.64
CA LYS A 48 -12.58 22.71 -0.27
C LYS A 48 -11.57 23.64 -0.93
N TRP A 49 -10.45 23.88 -0.26
CA TRP A 49 -9.37 24.69 -0.81
C TRP A 49 -8.80 24.06 -2.07
N ASP A 50 -8.46 24.91 -3.02
CA ASP A 50 -7.73 24.52 -4.21
C ASP A 50 -6.24 24.91 -4.12
N ARG A 51 -5.52 24.69 -5.21
CA ARG A 51 -4.10 25.06 -5.32
C ARG A 51 -3.88 26.54 -5.06
N SER A 52 -4.75 27.42 -5.54
CA SER A 52 -4.60 28.86 -5.41
C SER A 52 -4.76 29.31 -3.95
N ASP A 53 -5.69 28.72 -3.21
CA ASP A 53 -5.88 28.97 -1.79
C ASP A 53 -4.66 28.54 -0.98
N PHE A 54 -4.13 27.35 -1.25
CA PHE A 54 -2.93 26.83 -0.59
C PHE A 54 -1.72 27.75 -0.82
N LEU A 55 -1.49 28.15 -2.07
CA LEU A 55 -0.37 29.03 -2.43
C LEU A 55 -0.54 30.42 -1.81
N SER A 56 -1.76 30.96 -1.79
CA SER A 56 -2.05 32.23 -1.11
C SER A 56 -1.76 32.16 0.39
N LEU A 57 -2.06 31.02 1.03
CA LEU A 57 -1.71 30.82 2.43
C LEU A 57 -0.18 30.73 2.63
N ALA A 58 0.52 29.99 1.77
CA ALA A 58 1.97 29.86 1.83
C ALA A 58 2.66 31.23 1.70
N GLU A 59 2.21 32.05 0.75
CA GLU A 59 2.69 33.43 0.56
C GLU A 59 2.45 34.28 1.82
N LYS A 60 1.23 34.25 2.38
CA LYS A 60 0.90 34.96 3.62
C LYS A 60 1.70 34.49 4.83
N ALA A 61 2.13 33.23 4.84
CA ALA A 61 3.00 32.67 5.86
C ALA A 61 4.49 33.02 5.65
N GLY A 62 4.83 33.73 4.58
CA GLY A 62 6.19 34.14 4.24
C GLY A 62 7.02 33.06 3.52
N LEU A 63 6.39 32.03 2.96
CA LEU A 63 7.07 30.99 2.19
C LEU A 63 7.28 31.41 0.74
N THR A 64 8.54 31.47 0.30
CA THR A 64 8.92 31.78 -1.09
C THR A 64 8.88 30.55 -2.01
N ASP A 65 8.82 29.35 -1.44
CA ASP A 65 8.90 28.05 -2.09
C ASP A 65 7.61 27.23 -1.95
N GLY A 66 6.48 27.90 -1.68
CA GLY A 66 5.17 27.26 -1.51
C GLY A 66 4.72 26.41 -2.71
N GLU A 67 5.11 26.81 -3.91
CA GLU A 67 4.86 26.06 -5.15
C GLU A 67 5.55 24.68 -5.14
N ARG A 68 6.83 24.66 -4.77
CA ARG A 68 7.61 23.42 -4.68
C ARG A 68 7.01 22.48 -3.63
N LEU A 69 6.59 23.02 -2.49
CA LEU A 69 5.93 22.26 -1.43
C LEU A 69 4.61 21.65 -1.93
N TYR A 70 3.75 22.46 -2.55
CA TYR A 70 2.45 21.99 -3.07
C TYR A 70 2.61 20.89 -4.11
N GLU A 71 3.45 21.09 -5.12
CA GLU A 71 3.66 20.11 -6.19
C GLU A 71 4.25 18.80 -5.65
N THR A 72 5.18 18.88 -4.69
CA THR A 72 5.76 17.68 -4.07
C THR A 72 4.73 16.88 -3.28
N LEU A 73 3.88 17.57 -2.51
CA LEU A 73 2.80 16.94 -1.75
C LEU A 73 1.72 16.39 -2.67
N ARG A 74 1.29 17.14 -3.68
CA ARG A 74 0.26 16.72 -4.65
C ARG A 74 0.65 15.45 -5.37
N ASN A 75 1.90 15.36 -5.81
CA ASN A 75 2.40 14.19 -6.53
C ASN A 75 2.45 12.92 -5.66
N ARG A 76 2.40 13.07 -4.32
CA ARG A 76 2.46 11.94 -3.37
C ARG A 76 1.12 11.61 -2.73
N LEU A 77 0.37 12.63 -2.31
CA LEU A 77 -0.87 12.50 -1.55
C LEU A 77 -2.13 12.62 -2.41
N GLN A 78 -1.98 12.99 -3.69
CA GLN A 78 -3.06 13.41 -4.60
C GLN A 78 -3.61 14.80 -4.28
N ALA A 79 -4.29 15.42 -5.25
CA ALA A 79 -4.68 16.83 -5.19
C ALA A 79 -5.86 17.12 -4.25
N ASP A 80 -6.69 16.12 -3.98
CA ASP A 80 -7.89 16.19 -3.15
C ASP A 80 -7.61 15.89 -1.66
N HIS A 81 -6.37 15.52 -1.32
CA HIS A 81 -5.97 15.15 0.02
C HIS A 81 -6.28 16.26 1.06
N PRO A 82 -6.83 15.94 2.26
CA PRO A 82 -7.18 16.93 3.28
C PRO A 82 -6.05 17.85 3.73
N LEU A 83 -4.78 17.38 3.69
CA LEU A 83 -3.62 18.22 4.00
C LEU A 83 -3.44 19.39 3.01
N LEU A 84 -3.96 19.26 1.79
CA LEU A 84 -3.93 20.32 0.77
C LEU A 84 -5.26 21.09 0.73
N THR A 85 -6.37 20.41 0.99
CA THR A 85 -7.71 20.96 0.74
C THR A 85 -8.44 21.48 1.99
N ARG A 86 -7.98 21.15 3.21
CA ARG A 86 -8.52 21.72 4.45
C ARG A 86 -7.63 22.84 4.97
N ALA A 87 -8.16 24.06 5.01
CA ALA A 87 -7.49 25.26 5.52
C ALA A 87 -6.67 25.07 6.80
N VAL A 88 -7.24 24.38 7.80
CA VAL A 88 -6.58 24.17 9.10
C VAL A 88 -5.37 23.24 8.98
N LEU A 89 -5.47 22.21 8.14
CA LEU A 89 -4.40 21.23 7.93
C LEU A 89 -3.31 21.82 7.03
N ALA A 90 -3.69 22.48 5.93
CA ALA A 90 -2.77 23.20 5.06
C ALA A 90 -1.96 24.24 5.85
N ARG A 91 -2.63 24.99 6.74
CA ARG A 91 -1.97 25.94 7.63
C ARG A 91 -0.97 25.30 8.56
N ARG A 92 -1.33 24.21 9.23
CA ARG A 92 -0.42 23.54 10.15
C ARG A 92 0.79 22.97 9.41
N LEU A 93 0.57 22.39 8.24
CA LEU A 93 1.63 21.87 7.37
C LEU A 93 2.57 22.97 6.91
N ILE A 94 2.04 24.13 6.51
CA ILE A 94 2.84 25.31 6.13
C ILE A 94 3.63 25.86 7.32
N GLU A 95 3.05 25.91 8.51
CA GLU A 95 3.73 26.33 9.74
C GLU A 95 4.89 25.36 10.08
N GLU A 96 4.66 24.05 10.06
CA GLU A 96 5.71 23.05 10.32
C GLU A 96 6.81 23.06 9.25
N TYR A 97 6.46 23.24 7.97
CA TYR A 97 7.44 23.37 6.89
C TYR A 97 8.30 24.64 7.03
N ARG A 98 7.68 25.76 7.42
CA ARG A 98 8.38 27.03 7.63
C ARG A 98 9.37 26.92 8.79
N ASP A 99 8.96 26.24 9.86
CA ASP A 99 9.73 26.15 11.11
C ASP A 99 10.75 24.98 11.10
N ALA A 100 10.77 24.16 10.04
CA ALA A 100 11.72 23.06 9.88
C ALA A 100 13.16 23.56 9.64
N GLU A 101 14.13 22.96 10.34
CA GLU A 101 15.56 23.29 10.21
C GLU A 101 16.10 23.06 8.79
N SER A 102 15.59 22.03 8.10
CA SER A 102 15.87 21.75 6.69
C SER A 102 14.58 21.40 5.95
N ARG A 103 14.22 22.26 4.99
CA ARG A 103 13.03 22.10 4.15
C ARG A 103 13.12 20.90 3.21
N ASP A 104 14.32 20.65 2.68
CA ASP A 104 14.58 19.47 1.85
C ASP A 104 14.48 18.18 2.68
N ALA A 105 15.01 18.18 3.91
CA ALA A 105 14.87 17.05 4.82
C ALA A 105 13.42 16.85 5.28
N PHE A 106 12.64 17.91 5.47
CA PHE A 106 11.21 17.81 5.77
C PHE A 106 10.43 17.18 4.60
N ILE A 107 10.68 17.65 3.37
CA ILE A 107 10.08 17.07 2.16
C ILE A 107 10.51 15.61 1.97
N GLN A 108 11.76 15.27 2.29
CA GLN A 108 12.27 13.90 2.23
C GLN A 108 11.69 13.02 3.35
N GLY A 109 11.54 13.55 4.58
CA GLY A 109 10.87 12.85 5.69
C GLY A 109 9.39 12.57 5.42
N LEU A 110 8.72 13.47 4.70
CA LEU A 110 7.38 13.22 4.15
C LEU A 110 7.37 12.18 3.01
N ALA A 111 8.52 11.92 2.37
CA ALA A 111 8.71 10.92 1.31
C ALA A 111 8.95 9.52 1.86
N GLU A 112 9.68 9.45 2.97
CA GLU A 112 10.21 8.23 3.56
C GLU A 112 9.40 7.82 4.80
N THR A 113 9.93 6.83 5.54
CA THR A 113 9.39 6.17 6.72
C THR A 113 8.90 7.10 7.85
N GLU A 114 9.09 8.43 7.76
CA GLU A 114 8.63 9.43 8.72
C GLU A 114 7.22 10.01 8.45
N GLN A 115 6.56 9.65 7.34
CA GLN A 115 5.15 10.02 7.07
C GLN A 115 4.22 9.76 8.28
N LYS A 116 4.54 8.72 9.09
CA LYS A 116 3.85 8.31 10.31
C LYS A 116 3.84 9.39 11.40
N LYS A 117 5.00 10.00 11.69
CA LYS A 117 5.17 10.98 12.78
C LYS A 117 4.47 12.30 12.47
N TYR A 118 4.62 12.76 11.23
CA TYR A 118 3.97 13.98 10.78
C TYR A 118 2.45 13.82 10.77
N PHE A 119 1.93 12.72 10.20
CA PHE A 119 0.49 12.48 10.19
C PHE A 119 -0.11 12.38 11.61
N GLU A 120 0.58 11.72 12.55
CA GLU A 120 0.15 11.67 13.95
C GLU A 120 0.12 13.06 14.62
N SER A 121 1.13 13.90 14.42
CA SER A 121 1.16 15.30 14.89
C SER A 121 -0.03 16.09 14.36
N PHE A 122 -0.30 15.99 13.05
CA PHE A 122 -1.41 16.68 12.41
C PHE A 122 -2.78 16.25 12.95
N VAL A 123 -3.01 14.94 13.06
CA VAL A 123 -4.26 14.41 13.61
C VAL A 123 -4.45 14.84 15.06
N THR A 124 -3.38 14.80 15.86
CA THR A 124 -3.38 15.24 17.27
C THR A 124 -3.79 16.70 17.41
N ALA A 125 -3.27 17.58 16.55
CA ALA A 125 -3.63 19.00 16.56
C ALA A 125 -5.12 19.23 16.21
N LEU A 126 -5.66 18.47 15.24
CA LEU A 126 -7.08 18.53 14.88
C LEU A 126 -7.96 18.06 16.06
N LEU A 127 -7.57 16.99 16.75
CA LEU A 127 -8.28 16.50 17.93
C LEU A 127 -8.17 17.44 19.13
N ALA A 128 -7.03 18.10 19.34
CA ALA A 128 -6.88 19.06 20.44
C ALA A 128 -7.93 20.17 20.36
N ARG A 129 -8.24 20.64 19.14
CA ARG A 129 -9.32 21.61 18.91
C ARG A 129 -10.69 20.98 19.19
N GLU A 130 -10.91 19.74 18.76
CA GLU A 130 -12.18 19.05 18.96
C GLU A 130 -12.48 18.83 20.46
N ALA A 131 -11.52 18.28 21.19
CA ALA A 131 -11.61 17.99 22.62
C ALA A 131 -11.78 19.28 23.45
N ASN A 132 -10.91 20.27 23.25
CA ASN A 132 -10.83 21.43 24.14
C ASN A 132 -11.84 22.53 23.84
N GLN A 133 -12.45 22.55 22.65
CA GLN A 133 -13.39 23.61 22.26
C GLN A 133 -14.81 23.12 21.98
N LYS A 134 -14.99 21.86 21.60
CA LYS A 134 -16.29 21.34 21.15
C LYS A 134 -16.85 20.26 22.04
N TRP A 135 -16.00 19.33 22.47
CA TRP A 135 -16.37 18.24 23.36
C TRP A 135 -16.15 18.65 24.81
N ILE A 136 -16.76 19.77 25.22
CA ILE A 136 -16.72 20.26 26.60
C ILE A 136 -17.95 19.77 27.36
N ASP A 137 -17.75 19.35 28.59
CA ASP A 137 -18.81 19.00 29.53
C ASP A 137 -19.63 20.23 29.89
N LYS A 138 -20.95 20.12 29.70
CA LYS A 138 -21.91 21.18 30.02
C LYS A 138 -22.62 20.95 31.35
N SER A 139 -22.29 19.88 32.07
CA SER A 139 -22.99 19.46 33.29
C SER A 139 -22.37 19.97 34.60
N GLY A 140 -21.16 20.54 34.56
CA GLY A 140 -20.45 21.08 35.74
C GLY A 140 -20.11 22.58 35.66
N GLU A 141 -19.60 23.15 36.77
CA GLU A 141 -19.21 24.57 36.87
C GLU A 141 -17.95 24.94 36.08
N ALA A 142 -17.07 23.97 35.81
CA ALA A 142 -15.84 24.16 35.04
C ALA A 142 -15.94 23.46 33.67
N ALA A 143 -15.65 24.21 32.61
CA ALA A 143 -15.58 23.72 31.24
C ALA A 143 -14.40 22.75 31.05
N LEU A 144 -14.61 21.47 31.35
CA LEU A 144 -13.62 20.40 31.14
C LEU A 144 -13.93 19.60 29.88
N PRO A 145 -12.91 19.10 29.16
CA PRO A 145 -13.14 18.18 28.05
C PRO A 145 -13.87 16.90 28.50
N LEU A 146 -14.88 16.48 27.74
CA LEU A 146 -15.60 15.22 27.90
C LEU A 146 -14.65 14.03 27.77
N LEU A 147 -13.76 14.12 26.79
CA LEU A 147 -12.74 13.13 26.48
C LEU A 147 -11.40 13.85 26.30
N THR A 148 -10.33 13.24 26.79
CA THR A 148 -8.96 13.63 26.46
C THR A 148 -8.63 13.31 25.00
N ILE A 149 -7.51 13.84 24.50
CA ILE A 149 -7.07 13.57 23.12
C ILE A 149 -6.81 12.07 22.89
N ASP A 150 -6.19 11.39 23.85
CA ASP A 150 -5.96 9.94 23.76
C ASP A 150 -7.26 9.14 23.80
N GLU A 151 -8.26 9.59 24.56
CA GLU A 151 -9.59 8.98 24.60
C GLU A 151 -10.35 9.18 23.28
N HIS A 152 -10.20 10.33 22.62
CA HIS A 152 -10.67 10.53 21.25
C HIS A 152 -9.98 9.57 20.28
N HIS A 153 -8.67 9.38 20.39
CA HIS A 153 -7.96 8.41 19.56
C HIS A 153 -8.50 6.99 19.75
N ALA A 154 -8.76 6.57 20.99
CA ALA A 154 -9.33 5.26 21.29
C ALA A 154 -10.72 5.06 20.63
N LEU A 155 -11.60 6.06 20.76
CA LEU A 155 -12.93 6.03 20.14
C LEU A 155 -12.85 5.94 18.61
N LEU A 156 -12.00 6.75 17.98
CA LEU A 156 -11.86 6.75 16.52
C LEU A 156 -11.16 5.49 15.99
N SER A 157 -10.26 4.90 16.77
CA SER A 157 -9.68 3.58 16.48
C SER A 157 -10.73 2.47 16.52
N ALA A 158 -11.67 2.49 17.47
CA ALA A 158 -12.78 1.54 17.49
C ALA A 158 -13.72 1.71 16.28
N VAL A 159 -13.95 2.94 15.81
CA VAL A 159 -14.71 3.20 14.59
C VAL A 159 -14.01 2.64 13.35
N ALA A 160 -12.70 2.87 13.21
CA ALA A 160 -11.93 2.34 12.09
C ALA A 160 -11.83 0.80 12.13
N GLU A 161 -11.74 0.22 13.32
CA GLU A 161 -11.82 -1.23 13.53
C GLU A 161 -13.16 -1.81 13.10
N GLU A 162 -14.27 -1.20 13.51
CA GLU A 162 -15.61 -1.68 13.11
C GLU A 162 -15.78 -1.62 11.60
N MET A 163 -15.41 -0.50 10.96
CA MET A 163 -15.41 -0.35 9.49
C MET A 163 -14.57 -1.44 8.80
N TRP A 164 -13.44 -1.80 9.40
CA TRP A 164 -12.57 -2.85 8.87
C TRP A 164 -13.22 -4.23 9.03
N ILE A 165 -13.67 -4.59 10.24
CA ILE A 165 -14.28 -5.89 10.54
C ILE A 165 -15.55 -6.12 9.71
N SER A 166 -16.37 -5.09 9.52
CA SER A 166 -17.57 -5.12 8.69
C SER A 166 -17.29 -5.12 7.19
N SER A 167 -16.03 -4.89 6.77
CA SER A 167 -15.65 -4.62 5.39
C SER A 167 -16.42 -3.44 4.76
N THR A 168 -16.72 -2.38 5.52
CA THR A 168 -17.44 -1.19 5.02
C THR A 168 -16.60 0.10 5.04
N GLY A 169 -16.88 1.01 4.10
CA GLY A 169 -16.29 2.35 4.07
C GLY A 169 -16.95 3.36 5.01
N SER A 170 -18.19 3.08 5.40
CA SER A 170 -19.03 3.97 6.19
C SER A 170 -19.84 3.19 7.22
N LEU A 171 -20.26 3.87 8.28
CA LEU A 171 -21.12 3.34 9.35
C LEU A 171 -22.40 4.16 9.48
N SER A 172 -23.45 3.52 9.97
CA SER A 172 -24.68 4.23 10.32
C SER A 172 -24.48 5.10 11.58
N PRO A 173 -25.25 6.19 11.75
CA PRO A 173 -25.21 6.98 12.98
C PRO A 173 -25.48 6.14 14.25
N ALA A 174 -26.41 5.17 14.17
CA ALA A 174 -26.73 4.28 15.28
C ALA A 174 -25.53 3.39 15.68
N THR A 175 -24.76 2.91 14.70
CA THR A 175 -23.52 2.15 14.96
C THR A 175 -22.47 3.02 15.64
N LEU A 176 -22.30 4.27 15.20
CA LEU A 176 -21.36 5.21 15.83
C LEU A 176 -21.76 5.54 17.27
N GLU A 177 -23.06 5.75 17.52
CA GLU A 177 -23.58 5.96 18.88
C GLU A 177 -23.32 4.74 19.78
N TYR A 178 -23.54 3.53 19.26
CA TYR A 178 -23.24 2.29 19.99
C TYR A 178 -21.74 2.17 20.31
N LEU A 179 -20.86 2.45 19.35
CA LEU A 179 -19.41 2.43 19.60
C LEU A 179 -18.98 3.50 20.61
N ALA A 180 -19.57 4.68 20.56
CA ALA A 180 -19.35 5.72 21.57
C ALA A 180 -19.77 5.26 22.96
N GLU A 181 -20.92 4.59 23.08
CA GLU A 181 -21.37 3.99 24.35
C GLU A 181 -20.40 2.93 24.86
N LEU A 182 -20.02 1.99 23.99
CA LEU A 182 -19.13 0.89 24.33
C LEU A 182 -17.75 1.39 24.77
N VAL A 183 -17.13 2.29 24.00
CA VAL A 183 -15.78 2.78 24.31
C VAL A 183 -15.82 3.70 25.52
N VAL A 184 -16.70 4.71 25.53
CA VAL A 184 -16.70 5.73 26.59
C VAL A 184 -17.23 5.17 27.92
N GLY A 185 -18.25 4.30 27.85
CA GLY A 185 -18.87 3.68 29.02
C GLY A 185 -18.07 2.49 29.54
N GLU A 186 -17.81 1.47 28.72
CA GLU A 186 -17.23 0.22 29.20
C GLU A 186 -15.70 0.27 29.26
N GLN A 187 -15.05 0.79 28.21
CA GLN A 187 -13.58 0.79 28.14
C GLN A 187 -12.96 1.91 28.96
N LEU A 188 -13.47 3.14 28.80
CA LEU A 188 -12.96 4.33 29.48
C LEU A 188 -13.61 4.58 30.85
N ARG A 189 -14.69 3.87 31.18
CA ARG A 189 -15.40 3.93 32.48
C ARG A 189 -15.81 5.35 32.88
N LYS A 190 -16.27 6.15 31.91
CA LYS A 190 -16.80 7.50 32.18
C LYS A 190 -18.21 7.44 32.77
N SER A 191 -18.66 8.54 33.36
CA SER A 191 -20.01 8.65 33.92
C SER A 191 -21.09 8.58 32.82
N GLY A 192 -22.29 8.12 33.17
CA GLY A 192 -23.42 8.04 32.23
C GLY A 192 -23.77 9.38 31.57
N ALA A 193 -23.55 10.51 32.27
CA ALA A 193 -23.73 11.84 31.71
C ALA A 193 -22.72 12.16 30.60
N ILE A 194 -21.45 11.76 30.76
CA ILE A 194 -20.42 11.92 29.73
C ILE A 194 -20.70 10.97 28.56
N VAL A 195 -21.10 9.73 28.83
CA VAL A 195 -21.46 8.75 27.80
C VAL A 195 -22.60 9.27 26.92
N GLY A 196 -23.68 9.78 27.53
CA GLY A 196 -24.80 10.38 26.78
C GLY A 196 -24.35 11.54 25.88
N GLN A 197 -23.52 12.45 26.42
CA GLN A 197 -22.98 13.57 25.64
C GLN A 197 -22.05 13.11 24.49
N ALA A 198 -21.26 12.06 24.68
CA ALA A 198 -20.39 11.51 23.64
C ALA A 198 -21.21 10.87 22.51
N ARG A 199 -22.25 10.10 22.85
CA ARG A 199 -23.18 9.51 21.88
C ARG A 199 -23.85 10.56 21.01
N GLU A 200 -24.33 11.65 21.60
CA GLU A 200 -25.00 12.72 20.83
C GLU A 200 -24.05 13.47 19.88
N ARG A 201 -22.75 13.51 20.20
CA ARG A 201 -21.76 14.32 19.46
C ARG A 201 -20.94 13.54 18.45
N ILE A 202 -20.83 12.20 18.55
CA ILE A 202 -19.95 11.40 17.68
C ILE A 202 -20.26 11.57 16.19
N SER A 203 -21.55 11.62 15.82
CA SER A 203 -21.98 11.81 14.43
C SER A 203 -21.62 13.19 13.84
N GLN A 204 -21.20 14.14 14.68
CA GLN A 204 -20.80 15.50 14.30
C GLN A 204 -19.28 15.72 14.40
N HIS A 205 -18.52 14.66 14.66
CA HIS A 205 -17.07 14.71 14.84
C HIS A 205 -16.37 15.24 13.57
N ALA A 206 -15.32 16.04 13.74
CA ALA A 206 -14.65 16.77 12.65
C ALA A 206 -14.02 15.90 11.55
N LEU A 207 -13.78 14.64 11.87
CA LEU A 207 -13.14 13.66 10.99
C LEU A 207 -14.14 12.82 10.20
N PHE A 208 -15.44 12.99 10.42
CA PHE A 208 -16.47 12.32 9.64
C PHE A 208 -17.10 13.25 8.63
N GLN A 209 -17.44 12.67 7.49
CA GLN A 209 -18.27 13.27 6.47
C GLN A 209 -19.43 12.32 6.11
N PRO A 210 -20.56 12.85 5.62
CA PRO A 210 -21.61 12.04 5.05
C PRO A 210 -21.08 11.24 3.87
N SER A 211 -21.28 9.93 3.86
CA SER A 211 -20.96 9.12 2.69
C SER A 211 -21.98 9.39 1.58
N GLY A 212 -21.55 9.35 0.32
CA GLY A 212 -22.43 9.58 -0.85
C GLY A 212 -23.55 8.54 -1.03
N THR A 213 -23.64 7.53 -0.17
CA THR A 213 -24.67 6.49 -0.17
C THR A 213 -25.97 6.96 0.49
N SER A 214 -27.09 6.53 -0.09
CA SER A 214 -28.44 6.73 0.45
C SER A 214 -28.53 6.11 1.85
N GLY A 215 -28.76 6.93 2.88
CA GLY A 215 -28.93 6.43 4.26
C GLY A 215 -28.31 7.28 5.36
N GLY A 216 -27.64 8.40 5.03
CA GLY A 216 -27.03 9.27 6.04
C GLY A 216 -25.89 8.60 6.81
N HIS A 217 -25.25 7.61 6.20
CA HIS A 217 -24.06 6.98 6.74
C HIS A 217 -22.90 7.98 6.79
N LEU A 218 -21.97 7.72 7.69
CA LEU A 218 -20.80 8.55 7.93
C LEU A 218 -19.54 7.74 7.66
N GLU A 219 -18.61 8.34 6.95
CA GLU A 219 -17.28 7.82 6.65
C GLU A 219 -16.22 8.79 7.18
N PHE A 220 -14.98 8.31 7.30
CA PHE A 220 -13.86 9.23 7.51
C PHE A 220 -13.75 10.18 6.31
N ASP A 221 -13.44 11.44 6.57
CA ASP A 221 -13.26 12.47 5.54
C ASP A 221 -12.24 12.12 4.45
N HIS A 222 -11.32 11.21 4.77
CA HIS A 222 -10.36 10.65 3.85
C HIS A 222 -9.90 9.27 4.33
N GLU A 223 -9.53 8.42 3.38
CA GLU A 223 -9.16 7.04 3.65
C GLU A 223 -7.92 6.91 4.56
N ASP A 224 -6.97 7.83 4.43
CA ASP A 224 -5.78 7.88 5.30
C ASP A 224 -6.13 8.05 6.78
N PHE A 225 -7.21 8.76 7.14
CA PHE A 225 -7.64 8.80 8.54
C PHE A 225 -8.10 7.42 9.00
N ARG A 226 -8.90 6.73 8.18
CA ARG A 226 -9.36 5.36 8.47
C ARG A 226 -8.17 4.41 8.65
N PHE A 227 -7.22 4.45 7.72
CA PHE A 227 -6.02 3.60 7.76
C PHE A 227 -5.11 3.94 8.94
N PHE A 228 -4.93 5.22 9.25
CA PHE A 228 -4.20 5.66 10.43
C PHE A 228 -4.83 5.10 11.72
N TYR A 229 -6.14 5.24 11.91
CA TYR A 229 -6.82 4.75 13.11
C TYR A 229 -6.89 3.23 13.21
N LEU A 230 -7.00 2.52 12.08
CA LEU A 230 -6.85 1.08 12.01
C LEU A 230 -5.44 0.65 12.43
N GLY A 231 -4.41 1.33 11.92
CA GLY A 231 -3.02 1.13 12.31
C GLY A 231 -2.80 1.36 13.80
N ARG A 232 -3.37 2.42 14.38
CA ARG A 232 -3.30 2.67 15.84
C ARG A 232 -3.91 1.52 16.62
N ARG A 233 -5.09 1.02 16.22
CA ARG A 233 -5.75 -0.11 16.89
C ARG A 233 -4.90 -1.37 16.82
N LEU A 234 -4.37 -1.70 15.63
CA LEU A 234 -3.45 -2.82 15.45
C LEU A 234 -2.22 -2.68 16.36
N GLY A 235 -1.62 -1.49 16.42
CA GLY A 235 -0.48 -1.22 17.30
C GLY A 235 -0.79 -1.39 18.79
N ASP A 236 -1.97 -0.94 19.23
CA ASP A 236 -2.42 -1.12 20.61
C ASP A 236 -2.65 -2.61 20.93
N VAL A 237 -3.21 -3.39 19.99
CA VAL A 237 -3.37 -4.85 20.09
C VAL A 237 -2.02 -5.57 20.11
N LEU A 238 -1.04 -5.15 19.31
CA LEU A 238 0.30 -5.76 19.31
C LEU A 238 1.04 -5.59 20.64
N ARG A 239 0.73 -4.53 21.40
CA ARG A 239 1.28 -4.34 22.77
C ARG A 239 0.52 -5.11 23.83
N SER A 240 -0.73 -5.51 23.56
CA SER A 240 -1.54 -6.25 24.52
C SER A 240 -1.03 -7.69 24.67
N HIS A 241 -1.24 -8.26 25.85
CA HIS A 241 -0.76 -9.61 26.17
C HIS A 241 -1.95 -10.47 26.65
N PRO A 242 -2.28 -11.60 25.97
CA PRO A 242 -1.70 -12.08 24.71
C PRO A 242 -2.28 -11.36 23.47
N PRO A 243 -1.46 -11.01 22.47
CA PRO A 243 -1.92 -10.23 21.29
C PRO A 243 -2.87 -11.02 20.38
N LEU A 244 -2.80 -12.35 20.42
CA LEU A 244 -3.39 -13.23 19.40
C LEU A 244 -4.92 -13.23 19.34
N ARG A 245 -5.60 -13.05 20.48
CA ARG A 245 -7.06 -13.16 20.54
C ARG A 245 -7.74 -11.99 19.83
N GLU A 246 -7.22 -10.79 20.04
CA GLU A 246 -7.74 -9.55 19.44
C GLU A 246 -7.18 -9.31 18.04
N LEU A 247 -5.98 -9.81 17.74
CA LEU A 247 -5.34 -9.58 16.45
C LEU A 247 -5.95 -10.42 15.33
N ARG A 248 -6.32 -11.67 15.61
CA ARG A 248 -6.79 -12.61 14.59
C ARG A 248 -7.98 -12.11 13.77
N PRO A 249 -9.04 -11.52 14.37
CA PRO A 249 -10.14 -10.93 13.60
C PRO A 249 -9.64 -9.86 12.62
N LEU A 250 -8.71 -9.00 13.03
CA LEU A 250 -8.22 -7.88 12.22
C LEU A 250 -7.40 -8.35 11.02
N VAL A 251 -6.46 -9.27 11.22
CA VAL A 251 -5.56 -9.72 10.14
C VAL A 251 -6.21 -10.68 9.15
N ARG A 252 -7.46 -11.12 9.41
CA ARG A 252 -8.14 -12.13 8.59
C ARG A 252 -9.17 -11.56 7.61
N VAL A 253 -9.63 -10.32 7.82
CA VAL A 253 -10.65 -9.67 6.97
C VAL A 253 -10.19 -9.55 5.51
N GLY A 254 -8.99 -9.00 5.31
CA GLY A 254 -8.46 -8.65 3.99
C GLY A 254 -7.00 -8.22 4.11
N ARG A 255 -6.40 -7.83 2.98
CA ARG A 255 -5.01 -7.34 2.97
C ARG A 255 -4.92 -5.99 3.67
N LEU A 256 -4.09 -5.89 4.70
CA LEU A 256 -3.92 -4.66 5.46
C LEU A 256 -3.31 -3.56 4.57
N PRO A 257 -3.82 -2.33 4.62
CA PRO A 257 -3.19 -1.19 3.97
C PRO A 257 -1.77 -0.98 4.51
N SER A 258 -0.80 -0.75 3.62
CA SER A 258 0.60 -0.59 4.02
C SER A 258 0.80 0.55 5.02
N PHE A 259 0.02 1.64 4.89
CA PHE A 259 0.02 2.73 5.85
C PHE A 259 -0.44 2.30 7.25
N SER A 260 -1.48 1.46 7.35
CA SER A 260 -1.95 0.90 8.63
C SER A 260 -0.90 0.01 9.28
N VAL A 261 -0.24 -0.87 8.53
CA VAL A 261 0.86 -1.74 9.02
C VAL A 261 1.99 -0.88 9.57
N ARG A 262 2.39 0.14 8.80
CA ARG A 262 3.41 1.12 9.19
C ARG A 262 3.08 1.82 10.51
N VAL A 263 1.87 2.36 10.63
CA VAL A 263 1.39 3.02 11.85
C VAL A 263 1.32 2.04 13.01
N ALA A 264 0.89 0.80 12.79
CA ALA A 264 0.81 -0.24 13.80
C ALA A 264 2.17 -0.56 14.43
N ALA A 265 3.19 -0.82 13.61
CA ALA A 265 4.54 -1.08 14.09
C ALA A 265 5.11 0.12 14.88
N SER A 266 4.90 1.34 14.38
CA SER A 266 5.31 2.58 15.06
C SER A 266 4.62 2.75 16.42
N ARG A 267 3.30 2.53 16.46
CA ARG A 267 2.50 2.65 17.69
C ARG A 267 2.85 1.56 18.70
N ALA A 268 3.14 0.35 18.22
CA ALA A 268 3.57 -0.75 19.07
C ALA A 268 4.94 -0.47 19.69
N ASN A 269 5.85 0.17 18.94
CA ASN A 269 7.21 0.56 19.36
C ASN A 269 7.94 -0.56 20.11
N LEU A 270 7.80 -1.78 19.59
CA LEU A 270 8.35 -2.99 20.21
C LEU A 270 9.86 -3.06 19.94
N ARG A 271 10.63 -3.45 20.97
CA ARG A 271 12.09 -3.61 20.86
C ARG A 271 12.55 -4.89 21.57
N GLY A 272 13.74 -5.37 21.17
CA GLY A 272 14.41 -6.50 21.80
C GLY A 272 13.51 -7.73 21.99
N LYS A 273 13.35 -8.16 23.26
CA LYS A 273 12.55 -9.34 23.61
C LYS A 273 11.06 -9.18 23.25
N ALA A 274 10.48 -8.00 23.45
CA ALA A 274 9.05 -7.79 23.19
C ALA A 274 8.71 -7.94 21.70
N ALA A 275 9.57 -7.41 20.82
CA ALA A 275 9.42 -7.57 19.39
C ALA A 275 9.49 -9.04 18.97
N ARG A 276 10.49 -9.78 19.48
CA ARG A 276 10.62 -11.23 19.25
C ARG A 276 9.37 -12.01 19.69
N THR A 277 8.86 -11.75 20.89
CA THR A 277 7.65 -12.41 21.40
C THR A 277 6.43 -12.15 20.52
N VAL A 278 6.29 -10.94 19.98
CA VAL A 278 5.20 -10.61 19.06
C VAL A 278 5.39 -11.27 17.69
N CYS A 279 6.62 -11.30 17.15
CA CYS A 279 6.92 -12.02 15.92
C CYS A 279 6.66 -13.53 16.06
N ASP A 280 7.05 -14.14 17.19
CA ASP A 280 6.76 -15.56 17.48
C ASP A 280 5.24 -15.82 17.52
N ALA A 281 4.48 -14.92 18.14
CA ALA A 281 3.01 -15.01 18.18
C ALA A 281 2.40 -14.87 16.77
N LEU A 282 2.89 -13.93 15.96
CA LEU A 282 2.47 -13.74 14.57
C LEU A 282 2.80 -14.98 13.71
N SER A 283 3.96 -15.60 13.91
CA SER A 283 4.34 -16.85 13.25
C SER A 283 3.45 -18.02 13.67
N ASP A 284 3.13 -18.16 14.96
CA ASP A 284 2.16 -19.16 15.43
C ASP A 284 0.79 -18.95 14.78
N LEU A 285 0.33 -17.70 14.65
CA LEU A 285 -0.93 -17.38 13.97
C LEU A 285 -0.88 -17.74 12.48
N ALA A 286 0.20 -17.39 11.78
CA ALA A 286 0.39 -17.64 10.36
C ALA A 286 0.47 -19.14 10.04
N SER A 287 1.10 -19.94 10.91
CA SER A 287 1.27 -21.39 10.75
C SER A 287 -0.05 -22.17 10.70
N ARG A 288 -1.14 -21.59 11.19
CA ARG A 288 -2.48 -22.22 11.30
C ARG A 288 -3.39 -21.92 10.11
N GLU A 289 -2.91 -21.17 9.13
CA GLU A 289 -3.72 -20.66 8.02
C GLU A 289 -3.20 -21.20 6.68
N GLY A 290 -4.06 -21.14 5.64
CA GLY A 290 -3.72 -21.64 4.30
C GLY A 290 -2.58 -20.84 3.64
N ARG A 291 -1.91 -21.47 2.65
CA ARG A 291 -0.65 -20.98 2.04
C ARG A 291 -0.68 -19.53 1.55
N THR A 292 -1.81 -19.07 1.00
CA THR A 292 -1.99 -17.73 0.42
C THR A 292 -3.04 -16.91 1.16
N SER A 293 -3.26 -17.20 2.44
CA SER A 293 -4.22 -16.45 3.25
C SER A 293 -3.75 -15.01 3.53
N HIS A 294 -4.71 -14.08 3.65
CA HIS A 294 -4.43 -12.71 4.10
C HIS A 294 -3.73 -12.68 5.46
N VAL A 295 -3.98 -13.67 6.33
CA VAL A 295 -3.32 -13.77 7.63
C VAL A 295 -1.82 -13.94 7.46
N ARG A 296 -1.36 -14.84 6.59
CA ARG A 296 0.07 -15.05 6.35
C ARG A 296 0.74 -13.81 5.75
N ASP A 297 0.07 -13.12 4.81
CA ASP A 297 0.57 -11.86 4.23
C ASP A 297 0.67 -10.76 5.30
N ASN A 298 -0.43 -10.51 6.01
CA ASN A 298 -0.53 -9.47 7.02
C ASN A 298 0.43 -9.68 8.18
N CYS A 299 0.61 -10.93 8.64
CA CYS A 299 1.60 -11.26 9.67
C CYS A 299 3.02 -11.02 9.16
N GLY A 300 3.31 -11.39 7.90
CA GLY A 300 4.58 -11.08 7.23
C GLY A 300 4.88 -9.58 7.21
N GLN A 301 3.95 -8.78 6.70
CA GLN A 301 4.11 -7.31 6.63
C GLN A 301 4.32 -6.67 8.01
N LEU A 302 3.53 -7.08 9.01
CA LEU A 302 3.68 -6.58 10.38
C LEU A 302 5.03 -6.94 10.98
N CYS A 303 5.49 -8.19 10.79
CA CYS A 303 6.80 -8.61 11.26
C CYS A 303 7.94 -7.85 10.60
N LEU A 304 7.89 -7.62 9.28
CA LEU A 304 8.92 -6.85 8.58
C LEU A 304 9.05 -5.43 9.15
N GLU A 305 7.93 -4.75 9.35
CA GLU A 305 7.92 -3.40 9.92
C GLU A 305 8.36 -3.36 11.39
N ILE A 306 8.05 -4.40 12.18
CA ILE A 306 8.52 -4.52 13.58
C ILE A 306 10.03 -4.76 13.62
N VAL A 307 10.54 -5.67 12.77
CA VAL A 307 11.94 -6.10 12.78
C VAL A 307 12.88 -5.06 12.18
N ALA A 308 12.43 -4.30 11.18
CA ALA A 308 13.18 -3.17 10.63
C ALA A 308 13.55 -2.10 11.69
N GLY A 309 12.85 -2.08 12.83
CA GLY A 309 13.12 -1.19 13.96
C GLY A 309 14.07 -1.75 15.03
N ILE A 310 14.59 -2.96 14.88
CA ILE A 310 15.41 -3.65 15.90
C ILE A 310 16.89 -3.55 15.54
N ALA A 311 17.67 -2.80 16.32
CA ALA A 311 19.13 -2.70 16.17
C ALA A 311 19.91 -3.58 17.18
N ASP A 312 19.25 -4.55 17.82
CA ASP A 312 19.79 -5.25 19.01
C ASP A 312 20.69 -6.47 18.68
N GLY A 313 21.16 -6.62 17.44
CA GLY A 313 22.17 -7.64 17.03
C GLY A 313 21.78 -9.11 17.20
N GLY A 314 20.57 -9.41 17.69
CA GLY A 314 20.04 -10.76 17.86
C GLY A 314 19.20 -11.20 16.68
N VAL A 315 19.27 -12.49 16.32
CA VAL A 315 18.51 -13.05 15.21
C VAL A 315 17.02 -13.12 15.54
N VAL A 316 16.17 -12.61 14.65
CA VAL A 316 14.71 -12.74 14.71
C VAL A 316 14.27 -13.78 13.67
N ARG A 317 13.55 -14.80 14.13
CA ARG A 317 13.00 -15.83 13.25
C ARG A 317 11.59 -15.45 12.81
N LEU A 318 11.36 -15.44 11.50
CA LEU A 318 10.06 -15.26 10.88
C LEU A 318 9.65 -16.56 10.21
N SER A 319 8.65 -17.23 10.75
CA SER A 319 8.21 -18.55 10.28
C SER A 319 6.83 -18.56 9.66
N ASP A 320 6.66 -19.40 8.64
CA ASP A 320 5.39 -19.76 8.03
C ASP A 320 4.59 -18.55 7.49
N MET A 321 5.27 -17.51 6.98
CA MET A 321 4.66 -16.29 6.45
C MET A 321 4.59 -16.28 4.91
N TYR A 322 3.75 -15.40 4.36
CA TYR A 322 3.68 -15.09 2.94
C TYR A 322 4.16 -13.67 2.73
N PHE A 323 5.01 -13.47 1.73
CA PHE A 323 5.52 -12.17 1.32
C PHE A 323 5.13 -11.94 -0.14
N SER A 324 4.16 -11.05 -0.31
CA SER A 324 3.70 -10.57 -1.61
C SER A 324 4.78 -9.76 -2.34
N ALA A 325 4.56 -9.47 -3.61
CA ALA A 325 5.49 -8.67 -4.42
C ALA A 325 6.01 -7.42 -3.69
N ASP A 326 7.33 -7.20 -3.76
CA ASP A 326 8.03 -6.01 -3.27
C ASP A 326 8.02 -5.83 -1.74
N SER A 327 7.61 -6.83 -0.96
CA SER A 327 7.56 -6.75 0.52
C SER A 327 8.90 -6.41 1.17
N LEU A 328 10.02 -6.78 0.55
CA LEU A 328 11.37 -6.48 1.04
C LEU A 328 12.00 -5.23 0.41
N SER A 329 11.36 -4.63 -0.61
CA SER A 329 11.94 -3.58 -1.46
C SER A 329 12.28 -2.27 -0.74
N ALA A 330 11.76 -2.05 0.48
CA ALA A 330 11.95 -0.84 1.26
C ALA A 330 12.35 -1.11 2.73
N VAL A 331 12.67 -2.36 3.07
CA VAL A 331 12.89 -2.79 4.44
C VAL A 331 14.36 -3.10 4.66
N ARG A 332 15.00 -2.37 5.57
CA ARG A 332 16.36 -2.68 6.03
C ARG A 332 16.27 -3.77 7.09
N LEU A 333 16.81 -4.94 6.77
CA LEU A 333 16.76 -6.11 7.64
C LEU A 333 18.18 -6.51 8.03
N GLU A 334 18.40 -6.66 9.34
CA GLU A 334 19.65 -7.16 9.90
C GLU A 334 19.32 -8.25 10.94
N GLY A 335 19.91 -9.43 10.78
CA GLY A 335 19.71 -10.55 11.69
C GLY A 335 18.33 -11.19 11.57
N VAL A 336 17.89 -11.56 10.37
CA VAL A 336 16.57 -12.17 10.15
C VAL A 336 16.70 -13.56 9.56
N GLU A 337 16.09 -14.56 10.21
CA GLU A 337 15.98 -15.92 9.68
C GLU A 337 14.55 -16.16 9.21
N PHE A 338 14.37 -16.36 7.91
CA PHE A 338 13.10 -16.78 7.32
C PHE A 338 13.03 -18.31 7.30
N LEU A 339 11.95 -18.87 7.85
CA LEU A 339 11.76 -20.31 7.96
C LEU A 339 10.41 -20.73 7.37
N ARG A 340 10.39 -21.60 6.36
CA ARG A 340 9.14 -22.07 5.70
C ARG A 340 8.24 -20.94 5.16
N CYS A 341 8.85 -19.84 4.76
CA CYS A 341 8.17 -18.69 4.19
C CYS A 341 8.01 -18.81 2.67
N LEU A 342 6.96 -18.21 2.13
CA LEU A 342 6.71 -18.12 0.68
C LEU A 342 6.90 -16.68 0.20
N PHE A 343 7.70 -16.49 -0.84
CA PHE A 343 7.99 -15.21 -1.46
C PHE A 343 7.55 -15.22 -2.93
N GLU A 344 6.66 -14.29 -3.32
CA GLU A 344 6.15 -14.20 -4.69
C GLU A 344 7.16 -13.52 -5.64
N ARG A 345 7.45 -12.25 -5.38
CA ARG A 345 8.47 -11.48 -6.09
C ARG A 345 9.21 -10.63 -5.08
N THR A 346 10.50 -10.83 -4.96
CA THR A 346 11.31 -10.19 -3.93
C THR A 346 12.45 -9.44 -4.55
N GLN A 347 12.60 -8.17 -4.19
CA GLN A 347 13.80 -7.39 -4.46
C GLN A 347 14.56 -7.21 -3.15
N VAL A 348 15.85 -7.49 -3.17
CA VAL A 348 16.73 -7.30 -2.00
C VAL A 348 17.54 -6.03 -2.23
N LEU A 349 17.36 -5.02 -1.37
CA LEU A 349 18.22 -3.83 -1.36
C LEU A 349 19.59 -4.21 -0.82
N THR A 350 20.65 -3.78 -1.49
CA THR A 350 22.04 -4.12 -1.13
C THR A 350 22.83 -2.94 -0.54
N GLU A 351 22.15 -1.83 -0.22
CA GLU A 351 22.77 -0.61 0.29
C GLU A 351 23.18 -0.67 1.78
N SER A 352 23.08 -1.83 2.45
CA SER A 352 23.36 -2.00 3.87
C SER A 352 23.86 -3.42 4.15
N PRO A 353 24.65 -3.66 5.21
CA PRO A 353 25.11 -5.00 5.54
C PRO A 353 23.91 -5.92 5.75
N LEU A 354 23.81 -6.94 4.90
CA LEU A 354 22.75 -7.92 4.97
C LEU A 354 23.16 -9.01 5.95
N ARG A 355 22.23 -9.40 6.82
CA ARG A 355 22.39 -10.60 7.65
C ARG A 355 21.07 -11.34 7.67
N MET A 356 20.85 -12.15 6.66
CA MET A 356 19.59 -12.86 6.45
C MET A 356 19.84 -14.31 6.09
N SER A 357 18.97 -15.21 6.55
CA SER A 357 18.99 -16.61 6.12
C SER A 357 17.61 -17.06 5.66
N PHE A 358 17.58 -17.87 4.61
CA PHE A 358 16.38 -18.52 4.08
C PHE A 358 16.49 -20.02 4.28
N VAL A 359 15.57 -20.58 5.09
CA VAL A 359 15.53 -22.00 5.47
C VAL A 359 14.16 -22.58 5.14
N ASP A 360 14.13 -23.64 4.32
CA ASP A 360 12.92 -24.27 3.80
C ASP A 360 11.92 -23.29 3.18
N CYS A 361 12.42 -22.18 2.62
CA CYS A 361 11.60 -21.16 2.00
C CYS A 361 11.30 -21.51 0.53
N GLU A 362 10.17 -21.01 0.02
CA GLU A 362 9.84 -21.07 -1.40
C GLU A 362 9.98 -19.66 -1.97
N LEU A 363 10.99 -19.45 -2.81
CA LEU A 363 11.21 -18.17 -3.48
C LEU A 363 10.81 -18.33 -4.95
N LEU A 364 9.68 -17.76 -5.35
CA LEU A 364 9.20 -17.87 -6.73
C LEU A 364 10.03 -17.01 -7.68
N HIS A 365 10.30 -15.76 -7.29
CA HIS A 365 11.08 -14.83 -8.10
C HIS A 365 11.91 -13.89 -7.23
N LEU A 366 13.24 -13.88 -7.46
CA LEU A 366 14.18 -12.93 -6.86
C LEU A 366 14.67 -11.93 -7.93
N GLU A 367 14.71 -10.66 -7.59
CA GLU A 367 15.26 -9.59 -8.41
C GLU A 367 16.43 -8.92 -7.71
N LEU A 368 17.52 -8.77 -8.45
CA LEU A 368 18.75 -8.15 -7.98
C LEU A 368 19.18 -7.06 -8.95
N GLU A 369 19.76 -5.99 -8.42
CA GLU A 369 20.48 -5.03 -9.23
C GLU A 369 21.80 -5.62 -9.73
N SER A 370 22.30 -5.17 -10.88
CA SER A 370 23.57 -5.66 -11.46
C SER A 370 24.79 -5.54 -10.54
N ARG A 371 24.72 -4.65 -9.54
CA ARG A 371 25.77 -4.45 -8.52
C ARG A 371 25.37 -4.92 -7.13
N ALA A 372 24.35 -5.78 -7.04
CA ALA A 372 23.88 -6.32 -5.78
C ALA A 372 24.99 -7.10 -5.07
N ASP A 373 25.27 -6.68 -3.83
CA ASP A 373 26.08 -7.41 -2.86
C ASP A 373 25.17 -8.18 -1.89
N LEU A 374 25.24 -9.50 -1.95
CA LEU A 374 24.51 -10.44 -1.09
C LEU A 374 25.39 -11.02 0.01
N SER A 375 26.54 -10.41 0.29
CA SER A 375 27.37 -10.84 1.42
C SER A 375 26.59 -10.80 2.73
N GLY A 376 26.56 -11.94 3.43
CA GLY A 376 25.78 -12.15 4.65
C GLY A 376 24.33 -12.62 4.42
N VAL A 377 23.95 -12.94 3.18
CA VAL A 377 22.72 -13.68 2.87
C VAL A 377 23.02 -15.17 2.70
N GLU A 378 22.29 -16.01 3.42
CA GLU A 378 22.41 -17.46 3.38
C GLU A 378 21.15 -18.10 2.77
N PHE A 379 21.33 -19.01 1.82
CA PHE A 379 20.24 -19.83 1.28
C PHE A 379 20.53 -21.31 1.56
N ASP A 380 19.54 -22.02 2.11
CA ASP A 380 19.59 -23.47 2.12
C ASP A 380 19.24 -24.08 0.75
N HIS A 381 19.30 -25.41 0.67
CA HIS A 381 19.07 -26.14 -0.58
C HIS A 381 17.65 -26.01 -1.12
N SER A 382 16.65 -25.89 -0.23
CA SER A 382 15.23 -25.77 -0.56
C SER A 382 14.83 -24.33 -0.90
N SER A 383 15.64 -23.34 -0.52
CA SER A 383 15.36 -21.91 -0.66
C SER A 383 16.00 -21.24 -1.87
N ILE A 384 16.43 -22.00 -2.87
CA ILE A 384 16.92 -21.42 -4.12
C ILE A 384 15.73 -20.86 -4.92
N PRO A 385 15.80 -19.61 -5.42
CA PRO A 385 14.73 -19.04 -6.23
C PRO A 385 14.43 -19.87 -7.47
N ALA A 386 13.15 -20.00 -7.83
CA ALA A 386 12.72 -20.63 -9.07
C ALA A 386 13.02 -19.75 -10.31
N GLN A 387 13.08 -18.43 -10.11
CA GLN A 387 13.45 -17.45 -11.12
C GLN A 387 14.34 -16.36 -10.51
N LEU A 388 15.41 -15.98 -11.22
CA LEU A 388 16.29 -14.86 -10.84
C LEU A 388 16.37 -13.85 -11.98
N THR A 389 16.07 -12.58 -11.71
CA THR A 389 16.27 -11.48 -12.68
C THR A 389 17.36 -10.54 -12.18
N ILE A 390 18.34 -10.24 -13.04
CA ILE A 390 19.35 -9.20 -12.84
C ILE A 390 18.92 -7.96 -13.62
N LEU A 391 18.78 -6.84 -12.93
CA LEU A 391 18.41 -5.54 -13.48
C LEU A 391 19.69 -4.75 -13.81
N GLU A 392 19.97 -4.53 -15.10
CA GLU A 392 21.18 -3.82 -15.54
C GLU A 392 21.01 -2.29 -15.53
N SER A 393 19.76 -1.81 -15.64
CA SER A 393 19.40 -0.41 -15.45
C SER A 393 18.00 -0.26 -14.82
N MET A 394 17.65 0.94 -14.37
CA MET A 394 16.30 1.28 -13.88
C MET A 394 15.21 1.25 -14.98
N GLN A 395 15.56 0.93 -16.24
CA GLN A 395 14.59 0.69 -17.32
C GLN A 395 14.43 -0.82 -17.54
N GLU A 396 13.18 -1.31 -17.52
CA GLU A 396 12.81 -2.74 -17.63
C GLU A 396 13.37 -3.48 -18.87
N ASP A 397 13.84 -2.74 -19.88
CA ASP A 397 14.22 -3.29 -21.19
C ASP A 397 15.65 -3.89 -21.24
N ASP A 398 16.46 -3.74 -20.18
CA ASP A 398 17.80 -4.35 -20.05
C ASP A 398 17.89 -5.18 -18.76
N SER A 399 17.34 -6.40 -18.82
CA SER A 399 17.36 -7.37 -17.72
C SER A 399 17.73 -8.78 -18.18
N ARG A 400 18.47 -9.51 -17.35
CA ARG A 400 18.84 -10.91 -17.59
C ARG A 400 18.09 -11.81 -16.63
N THR A 401 17.29 -12.73 -17.16
CA THR A 401 16.51 -13.67 -16.34
C THR A 401 17.02 -15.10 -16.49
N PHE A 402 17.27 -15.74 -15.36
CA PHE A 402 17.70 -17.12 -15.19
C PHE A 402 16.56 -17.97 -14.62
N TYR A 403 16.44 -19.20 -15.09
CA TYR A 403 15.41 -20.17 -14.68
C TYR A 403 16.00 -21.52 -14.27
N ASP A 404 17.23 -21.82 -14.69
CA ASP A 404 17.87 -23.08 -14.34
C ASP A 404 18.58 -22.97 -12.98
N PRO A 405 18.39 -23.94 -12.07
CA PRO A 405 18.96 -23.87 -10.72
C PRO A 405 20.47 -23.72 -10.66
N VAL A 406 21.21 -24.24 -11.65
CA VAL A 406 22.67 -24.17 -11.71
C VAL A 406 23.12 -22.73 -11.96
N SER A 407 22.60 -22.07 -13.00
CA SER A 407 22.95 -20.67 -13.30
C SER A 407 22.48 -19.73 -12.20
N ILE A 408 21.31 -20.00 -11.59
CA ILE A 408 20.83 -19.23 -10.43
C ILE A 408 21.81 -19.33 -9.26
N ARG A 409 22.23 -20.55 -8.87
CA ARG A 409 23.22 -20.76 -7.80
C ARG A 409 24.55 -20.08 -8.11
N GLN A 410 25.06 -20.24 -9.34
CA GLN A 410 26.30 -19.58 -9.76
C GLN A 410 26.20 -18.04 -9.67
N MET A 411 25.07 -17.47 -10.09
CA MET A 411 24.86 -16.02 -10.01
C MET A 411 24.74 -15.53 -8.56
N LEU A 412 23.98 -16.24 -7.71
CA LEU A 412 23.89 -15.90 -6.28
C LEU A 412 25.25 -15.95 -5.59
N ALA A 413 26.05 -16.99 -5.86
CA ALA A 413 27.41 -17.11 -5.32
C ALA A 413 28.32 -15.98 -5.83
N ARG A 414 28.21 -15.57 -7.10
CA ARG A 414 28.94 -14.42 -7.66
C ARG A 414 28.57 -13.10 -6.99
N CYS A 415 27.31 -12.94 -6.58
CA CYS A 415 26.84 -11.80 -5.80
C CYS A 415 27.25 -11.88 -4.32
N GLY A 416 27.93 -12.94 -3.86
CA GLY A 416 28.44 -13.07 -2.48
C GLY A 416 27.52 -13.79 -1.50
N ALA A 417 26.39 -14.37 -1.96
CA ALA A 417 25.53 -15.17 -1.10
C ALA A 417 26.20 -16.51 -0.73
N VAL A 418 25.95 -16.97 0.50
CA VAL A 418 26.37 -18.28 0.99
C VAL A 418 25.28 -19.29 0.68
N LEU A 419 25.65 -20.36 -0.01
CA LEU A 419 24.75 -21.46 -0.34
C LEU A 419 25.13 -22.67 0.50
N ALA A 420 24.16 -23.29 1.18
CA ALA A 420 24.42 -24.56 1.86
C ALA A 420 24.93 -25.59 0.83
N ASP A 421 26.00 -26.31 1.18
CA ASP A 421 26.77 -27.12 0.24
C ASP A 421 26.23 -28.54 0.11
N ASN A 422 26.36 -29.13 -1.09
CA ASN A 422 26.40 -30.58 -1.32
C ASN A 422 26.89 -30.82 -2.74
N GLY A 423 28.19 -30.64 -2.92
CA GLY A 423 28.94 -31.04 -4.10
C GLY A 423 29.62 -29.85 -4.74
N GLU A 424 30.94 -29.92 -4.85
CA GLU A 424 31.78 -29.03 -5.66
C GLU A 424 31.03 -28.69 -6.95
N ILE A 425 30.46 -27.48 -7.03
CA ILE A 425 30.04 -26.93 -8.30
C ILE A 425 31.35 -26.61 -8.99
N ASP A 426 31.78 -27.54 -9.84
CA ASP A 426 32.93 -27.34 -10.71
C ASP A 426 32.74 -25.97 -11.37
N VAL A 427 33.62 -25.04 -11.05
CA VAL A 427 33.59 -23.66 -11.54
C VAL A 427 34.09 -23.70 -12.97
N ALA A 428 33.39 -24.43 -13.84
CA ALA A 428 33.44 -24.13 -15.24
C ALA A 428 32.82 -22.75 -15.38
N GLU A 429 33.61 -21.79 -15.87
CA GLU A 429 33.06 -20.53 -16.37
C GLU A 429 31.83 -20.89 -17.20
N PRO A 430 30.62 -20.37 -16.87
CA PRO A 430 29.59 -20.34 -17.86
C PRO A 430 30.18 -19.50 -18.98
N VAL A 431 30.60 -20.16 -20.05
CA VAL A 431 30.50 -19.57 -21.37
C VAL A 431 29.02 -19.27 -21.47
N ALA A 432 28.64 -18.06 -21.09
CA ALA A 432 27.44 -17.45 -21.59
C ALA A 432 27.65 -17.55 -23.10
N ALA A 433 27.07 -18.57 -23.72
CA ALA A 433 26.85 -18.52 -25.15
C ALA A 433 26.07 -17.22 -25.31
N GLU A 434 26.72 -16.20 -25.88
CA GLU A 434 26.08 -14.93 -26.19
C GLU A 434 24.77 -15.29 -26.87
N GLU A 435 23.67 -15.11 -26.14
CA GLU A 435 22.37 -15.54 -26.62
C GLU A 435 22.12 -14.77 -27.90
N ALA A 436 22.03 -15.49 -29.02
CA ALA A 436 21.94 -14.89 -30.34
C ALA A 436 20.84 -13.82 -30.35
N GLU A 437 21.11 -12.67 -30.94
CA GLU A 437 20.23 -11.50 -30.88
C GLU A 437 18.81 -11.84 -31.37
N GLU A 438 18.71 -12.79 -32.30
CA GLU A 438 17.48 -13.36 -32.83
C GLU A 438 16.62 -14.06 -31.76
N ILE A 439 17.23 -14.75 -30.79
CA ILE A 439 16.50 -15.37 -29.65
C ILE A 439 15.93 -14.27 -28.75
N ARG A 440 16.69 -13.22 -28.47
CA ARG A 440 16.23 -12.09 -27.65
C ARG A 440 15.06 -11.37 -28.31
N LEU A 441 15.15 -11.14 -29.63
CA LEU A 441 14.08 -10.54 -30.43
C LEU A 441 12.83 -11.43 -30.49
N ALA A 442 13.00 -12.74 -30.66
CA ALA A 442 11.90 -13.70 -30.60
C ALA A 442 11.17 -13.64 -29.26
N GLN A 443 11.90 -13.58 -28.14
CA GLN A 443 11.32 -13.47 -26.80
C GLN A 443 10.58 -12.15 -26.59
N LYS A 444 11.18 -11.03 -27.02
CA LYS A 444 10.52 -9.71 -26.90
C LYS A 444 9.18 -9.71 -27.64
N ALA A 445 9.10 -10.33 -28.81
CA ALA A 445 7.85 -10.47 -29.55
C ALA A 445 6.85 -11.45 -28.88
N ILE A 446 7.31 -12.61 -28.40
CA ILE A 446 6.47 -13.64 -27.76
C ILE A 446 5.85 -13.12 -26.45
N ARG A 447 6.58 -12.31 -25.66
CA ARG A 447 6.07 -11.72 -24.41
C ARG A 447 4.83 -10.84 -24.62
N LEU A 448 4.68 -10.24 -25.80
CA LEU A 448 3.51 -9.42 -26.10
C LEU A 448 2.20 -10.23 -26.08
N PHE A 449 2.29 -11.56 -26.27
CA PHE A 449 1.14 -12.47 -26.26
C PHE A 449 0.71 -12.91 -24.85
N GLN A 450 1.42 -12.53 -23.78
CA GLN A 450 1.04 -12.87 -22.40
C GLN A 450 -0.32 -12.30 -22.00
N ARG A 451 -0.71 -11.15 -22.58
CA ARG A 451 -1.98 -10.46 -22.29
C ARG A 451 -2.97 -10.51 -23.45
N ALA A 452 -2.59 -11.10 -24.58
CA ALA A 452 -3.40 -11.13 -25.80
C ALA A 452 -3.11 -12.39 -26.62
N THR A 453 -4.16 -13.12 -27.00
CA THR A 453 -4.02 -14.34 -27.80
C THR A 453 -3.64 -14.08 -29.26
N ALA A 454 -3.89 -12.87 -29.78
CA ALA A 454 -3.50 -12.47 -31.14
C ALA A 454 -3.23 -10.98 -31.23
N ILE A 455 -2.21 -10.59 -32.00
CA ILE A 455 -1.61 -9.25 -32.05
C ILE A 455 -1.45 -8.80 -33.51
N ASN A 456 -1.74 -7.53 -33.80
CA ASN A 456 -1.55 -6.95 -35.13
C ASN A 456 -0.08 -6.57 -35.38
N ASP A 457 0.36 -6.57 -36.63
CA ASP A 457 1.71 -6.18 -37.01
C ASP A 457 2.08 -4.77 -36.53
N SER A 458 1.16 -3.81 -36.57
CA SER A 458 1.35 -2.45 -36.06
C SER A 458 1.76 -2.40 -34.58
N VAL A 459 1.26 -3.33 -33.76
CA VAL A 459 1.61 -3.43 -32.33
C VAL A 459 3.00 -4.04 -32.16
N LEU A 460 3.35 -5.05 -32.97
CA LEU A 460 4.70 -5.62 -33.00
C LEU A 460 5.73 -4.56 -33.40
N LYS A 461 5.46 -3.81 -34.47
CA LYS A 461 6.32 -2.71 -34.95
C LYS A 461 6.54 -1.66 -33.86
N LEU A 462 5.45 -1.21 -33.24
CA LEU A 462 5.51 -0.21 -32.17
C LEU A 462 6.33 -0.69 -30.96
N LYS A 463 6.20 -1.96 -30.57
CA LYS A 463 6.83 -2.51 -29.36
C LYS A 463 8.26 -3.01 -29.57
N LEU A 464 8.62 -3.39 -30.80
CA LEU A 464 9.99 -3.79 -31.15
C LEU A 464 10.85 -2.59 -31.55
N GLY A 465 10.24 -1.46 -31.94
CA GLY A 465 10.92 -0.18 -32.13
C GLY A 465 12.07 -0.27 -33.14
N ARG A 466 13.29 -0.01 -32.69
CA ARG A 466 14.51 -0.03 -33.55
C ARG A 466 14.82 -1.42 -34.12
N ASN A 467 14.33 -2.47 -33.49
CA ASN A 467 14.59 -3.86 -33.87
C ASN A 467 13.48 -4.44 -34.77
N GLU A 468 12.54 -3.59 -35.24
CA GLU A 468 11.44 -4.00 -36.12
C GLU A 468 11.96 -4.74 -37.36
N ARG A 469 12.86 -4.12 -38.13
CA ARG A 469 13.31 -4.66 -39.42
C ARG A 469 13.94 -6.04 -39.27
N GLN A 470 14.91 -6.16 -38.36
CA GLN A 470 15.58 -7.42 -38.06
C GLN A 470 14.60 -8.49 -37.59
N PHE A 471 13.59 -8.13 -36.78
CA PHE A 471 12.58 -9.11 -36.38
C PHE A 471 11.74 -9.58 -37.57
N PHE A 472 11.24 -8.68 -38.42
CA PHE A 472 10.35 -9.06 -39.53
C PHE A 472 11.09 -9.80 -40.66
N ASP A 473 12.36 -9.48 -40.88
CA ASP A 473 13.17 -10.04 -41.97
C ASP A 473 13.86 -11.35 -41.56
N ASP A 474 14.39 -11.44 -40.33
CA ASP A 474 15.28 -12.54 -39.92
C ASP A 474 14.63 -13.50 -38.92
N VAL A 475 13.80 -13.00 -38.00
CA VAL A 475 13.27 -13.79 -36.86
C VAL A 475 11.87 -14.34 -37.14
N LEU A 476 10.96 -13.51 -37.65
CA LEU A 476 9.57 -13.85 -37.91
C LEU A 476 9.41 -15.02 -38.90
N PRO A 477 10.17 -15.12 -40.01
CA PRO A 477 10.06 -16.26 -40.91
C PRO A 477 10.37 -17.59 -40.22
N GLY A 478 11.36 -17.60 -39.31
CA GLY A 478 11.71 -18.77 -38.50
C GLY A 478 10.58 -19.18 -37.55
N LEU A 479 9.99 -18.20 -36.84
CA LEU A 479 8.86 -18.45 -35.92
C LEU A 479 7.59 -18.93 -36.64
N LEU A 480 7.35 -18.48 -37.87
CA LEU A 480 6.23 -18.97 -38.69
C LEU A 480 6.50 -20.39 -39.20
N ARG A 481 7.75 -20.70 -39.60
CA ARG A 481 8.16 -22.04 -40.06
C ARG A 481 8.05 -23.07 -38.95
N ALA A 482 8.54 -22.75 -37.76
CA ALA A 482 8.44 -23.60 -36.58
C ALA A 482 7.03 -23.64 -35.97
N LYS A 483 6.02 -23.03 -36.62
CA LYS A 483 4.62 -22.95 -36.16
C LYS A 483 4.46 -22.38 -34.73
N VAL A 484 5.43 -21.58 -34.27
CA VAL A 484 5.40 -20.86 -32.98
C VAL A 484 4.41 -19.71 -33.08
N LEU A 485 4.45 -18.98 -34.20
CA LEU A 485 3.46 -17.99 -34.59
C LEU A 485 2.66 -18.48 -35.79
N ARG A 486 1.39 -18.09 -35.86
CA ARG A 486 0.52 -18.32 -37.01
C ARG A 486 -0.09 -17.01 -37.48
N GLU A 487 -0.09 -16.79 -38.78
CA GLU A 487 -0.80 -15.65 -39.38
C GLU A 487 -2.31 -15.97 -39.49
N GLU A 488 -3.15 -15.06 -38.98
CA GLU A 488 -4.61 -15.12 -39.06
C GLU A 488 -5.14 -13.96 -39.90
N GLN A 489 -6.29 -14.19 -40.56
CA GLN A 489 -6.97 -13.12 -41.30
C GLN A 489 -7.54 -12.07 -40.34
N TYR A 490 -7.18 -10.81 -40.58
CA TYR A 490 -7.75 -9.67 -39.88
C TYR A 490 -9.22 -9.47 -40.27
N LYS A 491 -10.14 -9.47 -39.29
CA LYS A 491 -11.59 -9.33 -39.51
C LYS A 491 -12.10 -7.87 -39.55
N GLY A 492 -11.20 -6.87 -39.52
CA GLY A 492 -11.55 -5.45 -39.57
C GLY A 492 -11.29 -4.82 -40.95
N SER A 493 -11.60 -3.52 -41.12
CA SER A 493 -11.30 -2.78 -42.36
C SER A 493 -9.80 -2.43 -42.44
N GLY A 494 -9.14 -2.84 -43.53
CA GLY A 494 -7.73 -2.55 -43.83
C GLY A 494 -6.88 -3.80 -44.12
N ARG A 495 -5.73 -3.60 -44.79
CA ARG A 495 -4.70 -4.66 -44.97
C ARG A 495 -3.74 -4.62 -43.76
N GLN A 496 -4.13 -5.24 -42.65
CA GLN A 496 -3.25 -5.48 -41.50
C GLN A 496 -2.99 -6.97 -41.35
N ARG A 497 -1.74 -7.34 -41.04
CA ARG A 497 -1.38 -8.73 -40.73
C ARG A 497 -1.63 -8.95 -39.23
N ARG A 498 -2.18 -10.10 -38.88
CA ARG A 498 -2.45 -10.48 -37.48
C ARG A 498 -1.77 -11.80 -37.19
N PHE A 499 -1.08 -11.87 -36.07
CA PHE A 499 -0.35 -13.07 -35.63
C PHE A 499 -0.98 -13.62 -34.35
N ARG A 500 -0.95 -14.93 -34.19
CA ARG A 500 -1.40 -15.67 -33.02
C ARG A 500 -0.29 -16.58 -32.53
N LEU A 501 -0.13 -16.67 -31.21
CA LEU A 501 0.78 -17.63 -30.59
C LEU A 501 0.16 -19.03 -30.64
N ASN A 502 0.93 -20.00 -31.12
CA ASN A 502 0.48 -21.38 -31.36
C ASN A 502 1.28 -22.42 -30.55
N ALA A 503 2.38 -22.02 -29.89
CA ALA A 503 3.12 -22.82 -28.92
C ALA A 503 2.85 -22.35 -27.47
N GLY A 504 2.90 -23.28 -26.51
CA GLY A 504 2.75 -22.95 -25.08
C GLY A 504 3.99 -22.24 -24.52
N PHE A 505 3.81 -21.32 -23.57
CA PHE A 505 4.94 -20.62 -22.94
C PHE A 505 5.94 -21.58 -22.27
N ASP A 506 5.46 -22.66 -21.66
CA ASP A 506 6.32 -23.70 -21.06
C ASP A 506 7.16 -24.46 -22.10
N GLU A 507 6.60 -24.70 -23.29
CA GLU A 507 7.31 -25.35 -24.41
C GLU A 507 8.42 -24.43 -24.93
N ILE A 508 8.12 -23.13 -25.09
CA ILE A 508 9.06 -22.10 -25.53
C ILE A 508 10.20 -21.94 -24.53
N ALA A 509 9.91 -21.97 -23.22
CA ALA A 509 10.92 -21.89 -22.17
C ALA A 509 11.86 -23.11 -22.16
N LYS A 510 11.32 -24.33 -22.34
CA LYS A 510 12.11 -25.56 -22.43
C LYS A 510 13.00 -25.60 -23.68
N ALA A 511 12.49 -25.16 -24.82
CA ALA A 511 13.25 -25.09 -26.07
C ALA A 511 14.44 -24.11 -25.95
N ARG A 512 14.26 -22.97 -25.28
CA ARG A 512 15.34 -22.02 -24.99
C ARG A 512 16.42 -22.62 -24.10
N ALA A 513 16.02 -23.26 -23.00
CA ALA A 513 16.98 -23.89 -22.09
C ALA A 513 17.84 -24.96 -22.80
N SER A 514 17.25 -25.62 -23.81
CA SER A 514 17.91 -26.67 -24.60
C SER A 514 18.75 -26.13 -25.76
N SER A 515 18.51 -24.89 -26.22
CA SER A 515 19.11 -24.34 -27.45
C SER A 515 20.52 -23.80 -27.30
N LYS A 516 21.03 -23.67 -26.06
CA LYS A 516 22.39 -23.19 -25.75
C LYS A 516 22.79 -21.91 -26.49
N GLY A 517 21.84 -20.98 -26.69
CA GLY A 517 22.08 -19.68 -27.33
C GLY A 517 21.98 -19.66 -28.86
N SER A 518 21.72 -20.78 -29.54
CA SER A 518 21.54 -20.83 -31.00
C SER A 518 20.09 -20.68 -31.43
N PHE A 519 19.79 -19.73 -32.31
CA PHE A 519 18.42 -19.49 -32.81
C PHE A 519 17.88 -20.68 -33.62
N GLU A 520 18.70 -21.30 -34.48
CA GLU A 520 18.31 -22.50 -35.23
C GLU A 520 18.02 -23.70 -34.30
N ALA A 521 18.86 -23.94 -33.29
CA ALA A 521 18.59 -24.97 -32.29
C ALA A 521 17.28 -24.70 -31.53
N PHE A 522 17.02 -23.44 -31.19
CA PHE A 522 15.77 -23.01 -30.56
C PHE A 522 14.54 -23.32 -31.43
N LEU A 523 14.60 -23.05 -32.74
CA LEU A 523 13.52 -23.38 -33.67
C LEU A 523 13.35 -24.90 -33.82
N SER A 524 14.44 -25.67 -33.94
CA SER A 524 14.39 -27.12 -34.09
C SER A 524 13.73 -27.85 -32.91
N HIS A 525 13.87 -27.32 -31.69
CA HIS A 525 13.21 -27.86 -30.51
C HIS A 525 11.70 -27.55 -30.46
N LEU A 526 11.22 -26.62 -31.29
CA LEU A 526 9.82 -26.22 -31.40
C LEU A 526 9.14 -26.76 -32.66
N GLU A 527 9.91 -27.25 -33.63
CA GLU A 527 9.40 -27.91 -34.83
C GLU A 527 8.71 -29.24 -34.44
N ARG A 528 7.38 -29.26 -34.50
CA ARG A 528 6.61 -30.51 -34.40
C ARG A 528 6.80 -31.33 -35.67
N SER A 529 7.38 -32.54 -35.55
CA SER A 529 7.36 -33.54 -36.63
C SER A 529 5.92 -33.86 -36.98
N ASP A 530 5.57 -33.81 -38.26
CA ASP A 530 4.22 -34.14 -38.74
C ASP A 530 3.92 -35.62 -38.43
N GLU A 531 3.20 -35.90 -37.33
CA GLU A 531 2.44 -37.16 -37.23
C GLU A 531 1.32 -37.09 -38.26
N VAL A 532 1.56 -37.82 -39.33
CA VAL A 532 0.63 -38.23 -40.37
C VAL A 532 -0.67 -38.74 -39.73
N ASN A 533 -1.81 -38.20 -40.17
CA ASN A 533 -3.15 -38.75 -39.93
C ASN A 533 -3.24 -40.24 -40.27
#